data_AF-A0A2E9YBJ3-F1
#
_entry.id   AF-A0A2E9YBJ3-F1
#
_cell.length_a   1.000
_cell.length_b   1.000
_cell.length_c   1.000
_cell.angle_alpha   90.00
_cell.angle_beta   90.00
_cell.angle_gamma   90.00
#
_symmetry.space_group_name_H-M   'P 1'
#
loop_
_entity.id
_entity.type
_entity.pdbx_description
1 polymer ?
#
loop_
_entity_poly.entity_id
_entity_poly.type
_entity_poly.pdbx_seq_one_letter_code
_entity_poly.pdbx_strand_id
1 'polypeptide(L)'
;MKFGAMSFLMVLGLTQPRLYSQAPCEWFDHDGDGLIGANTWVYVLGQYDTDGEMDVDSSGWVDVRDLLAYMPFFGLGCWEPLDWYETTNGHIEELVLTEWEVHETELVGFENLPAGSITYRLYAALSHEDDQVLAVFGDNDDPLNISSDGTFYGFGGDFGTVVVDNFNPAFVPTFPAYAYSTMLSCGDIPEVYSANTFTGHVSNWQAPLNELNTEGDIVFADTTGGAWFNAGIQIPQQSDGLVFLGQFTIVDGSTLEGTLNLLAQTAMEEGEGVETAVGMTFSSDDLDVLGCTDPEASNFNSLATYMFGTCIYAGDYDEDGVITVSDLLELLSFFGCEACPDQDLTGDGNVTVQDILVWLGLFG
;
A
#
# COMPACT_ATOMS: atom_id res chain seq x y z
N MET A 1 -47.92 27.31 42.82
CA MET A 1 -47.05 28.14 41.96
C MET A 1 -45.71 28.36 42.66
N LYS A 2 -44.72 27.53 42.35
CA LYS A 2 -43.29 27.85 42.53
C LYS A 2 -42.57 27.23 41.34
N PHE A 3 -41.96 28.11 40.54
CA PHE A 3 -41.23 27.83 39.31
C PHE A 3 -39.96 27.03 39.60
N GLY A 4 -39.58 26.19 38.64
CA GLY A 4 -38.44 25.29 38.70
C GLY A 4 -37.11 25.94 38.36
N ALA A 5 -36.05 25.16 38.57
CA ALA A 5 -34.74 25.35 37.97
C ALA A 5 -34.21 23.95 37.64
N MET A 6 -34.29 23.58 36.37
CA MET A 6 -33.74 22.34 35.81
C MET A 6 -32.26 22.63 35.52
N SER A 7 -31.36 21.98 36.26
CA SER A 7 -29.92 22.13 36.09
C SER A 7 -29.51 21.27 34.90
N PHE A 8 -29.14 21.93 33.80
CA PHE A 8 -28.63 21.30 32.59
C PHE A 8 -27.15 20.98 32.84
N LEU A 9 -26.83 19.70 32.98
CA LEU A 9 -25.45 19.22 33.07
C LEU A 9 -24.86 19.29 31.65
N MET A 10 -24.10 20.35 31.36
CA MET A 10 -23.35 20.49 30.12
C MET A 10 -22.15 19.53 30.18
N VAL A 11 -22.26 18.39 29.51
CA VAL A 11 -21.11 17.52 29.22
C VAL A 11 -20.29 18.28 28.18
N LEU A 12 -19.19 18.91 28.63
CA LEU A 12 -18.14 19.35 27.71
C LEU A 12 -17.47 18.08 27.17
N GLY A 13 -17.81 17.71 25.94
CA GLY A 13 -16.93 16.87 25.12
C GLY A 13 -15.66 17.67 24.85
N LEU A 14 -14.54 17.23 25.41
CA LEU A 14 -13.22 17.71 25.04
C LEU A 14 -12.81 16.99 23.76
N THR A 15 -13.23 17.50 22.61
CA THR A 15 -12.43 17.37 21.39
C THR A 15 -11.54 18.60 21.35
N GLN A 16 -10.24 18.44 21.61
CA GLN A 16 -9.30 19.49 21.30
C GLN A 16 -9.04 19.44 19.79
N PRO A 17 -9.26 20.52 19.02
CA PRO A 17 -8.62 20.61 17.72
C PRO A 17 -7.14 20.87 17.98
N ARG A 18 -6.24 20.08 17.38
CA ARG A 18 -4.88 20.57 17.12
C ARG A 18 -5.06 21.79 16.21
N LEU A 19 -5.05 22.99 16.81
CA LEU A 19 -5.18 24.24 16.09
C LEU A 19 -3.82 24.52 15.47
N TYR A 20 -3.62 24.10 14.23
CA TYR A 20 -2.54 24.61 13.41
C TYR A 20 -2.66 26.14 13.40
N SER A 21 -1.61 26.82 13.86
CA SER A 21 -1.65 28.29 13.99
C SER A 21 -1.56 29.02 12.65
N GLN A 22 -1.21 28.28 11.59
CA GLN A 22 -0.92 28.73 10.24
C GLN A 22 -1.56 27.77 9.22
N ALA A 23 -1.81 28.26 8.01
CA ALA A 23 -2.31 27.45 6.89
C ALA A 23 -1.20 26.53 6.33
N PRO A 24 -1.53 25.41 5.67
CA PRO A 24 -0.54 24.52 5.04
C PRO A 24 0.45 25.26 4.14
N CYS A 25 -0.01 26.21 3.33
CA CYS A 25 0.88 27.00 2.48
C CYS A 25 1.86 27.88 3.26
N GLU A 26 1.48 28.39 4.44
CA GLU A 26 2.40 29.18 5.27
C GLU A 26 3.51 28.30 5.88
N TRP A 27 3.22 27.01 6.11
CA TRP A 27 4.19 26.02 6.58
C TRP A 27 5.08 25.47 5.47
N PHE A 28 4.46 25.07 4.35
CA PHE A 28 5.09 24.17 3.38
C PHE A 28 5.61 24.88 2.12
N ASP A 29 5.13 26.08 1.79
CA ASP A 29 5.75 26.93 0.75
C ASP A 29 6.87 27.80 1.36
N HIS A 30 7.91 27.11 1.86
CA HIS A 30 8.98 27.73 2.64
C HIS A 30 9.86 28.71 1.83
N ASP A 31 9.98 28.54 0.52
CA ASP A 31 10.75 29.42 -0.36
C ASP A 31 9.89 30.43 -1.14
N GLY A 32 8.57 30.39 -0.96
CA GLY A 32 7.63 31.34 -1.51
C GLY A 32 7.48 31.23 -3.03
N ASP A 33 7.83 30.08 -3.61
CA ASP A 33 7.60 29.81 -5.03
C ASP A 33 6.13 29.46 -5.29
N GLY A 34 5.39 29.14 -4.23
CA GLY A 34 3.98 28.75 -4.10
C GLY A 34 3.65 27.38 -4.65
N LEU A 35 4.64 26.50 -4.76
CA LEU A 35 4.45 25.09 -4.99
C LEU A 35 4.99 24.29 -3.79
N ILE A 36 4.17 23.40 -3.26
CA ILE A 36 4.59 22.45 -2.24
C ILE A 36 5.31 21.29 -2.94
N GLY A 37 6.54 21.53 -3.37
CA GLY A 37 7.29 20.68 -4.28
C GLY A 37 8.41 19.86 -3.66
N ALA A 38 9.25 19.29 -4.52
CA ALA A 38 10.41 18.49 -4.11
C ALA A 38 11.45 19.31 -3.31
N ASN A 39 11.51 20.62 -3.54
CA ASN A 39 12.24 21.58 -2.70
C ASN A 39 11.76 21.52 -1.24
N THR A 40 10.45 21.54 -1.00
CA THR A 40 9.88 21.43 0.36
C THR A 40 10.18 20.07 0.99
N TRP A 41 10.11 18.98 0.23
CA TRP A 41 10.54 17.66 0.70
C TRP A 41 11.98 17.68 1.24
N VAL A 42 12.91 18.21 0.45
CA VAL A 42 14.33 18.32 0.85
C VAL A 42 14.49 19.22 2.07
N TYR A 43 13.66 20.26 2.20
CA TYR A 43 13.67 21.15 3.35
C TYR A 43 13.19 20.45 4.62
N VAL A 44 12.04 19.78 4.59
CA VAL A 44 11.46 19.04 5.73
C VAL A 44 12.42 17.92 6.16
N LEU A 45 12.82 17.05 5.24
CA LEU A 45 13.73 15.93 5.55
C LEU A 45 15.12 16.41 5.97
N GLY A 46 15.58 17.56 5.48
CA GLY A 46 16.86 18.16 5.87
C GLY A 46 16.89 18.68 7.30
N GLN A 47 15.73 18.85 7.94
CA GLN A 47 15.59 19.28 9.33
C GLN A 47 15.19 18.14 10.28
N TYR A 48 14.95 16.94 9.77
CA TYR A 48 14.52 15.79 10.58
C TYR A 48 15.50 15.51 11.73
N ASP A 49 14.96 15.23 12.92
CA ASP A 49 15.71 15.05 14.18
C ASP A 49 16.46 16.32 14.66
N THR A 50 15.92 17.52 14.38
CA THR A 50 16.51 18.79 14.83
C THR A 50 15.46 19.73 15.46
N ASP A 51 15.90 20.77 16.15
CA ASP A 51 15.05 21.89 16.62
C ASP A 51 14.72 22.89 15.49
N GLY A 52 14.42 22.34 14.31
CA GLY A 52 14.22 23.07 13.06
C GLY A 52 12.93 23.90 13.02
N GLU A 53 12.75 24.63 11.93
CA GLU A 53 11.56 25.47 11.76
C GLU A 53 10.32 24.67 11.37
N MET A 54 10.48 23.47 10.78
CA MET A 54 9.40 22.58 10.36
C MET A 54 8.79 21.74 11.49
N ASP A 55 8.58 22.35 12.66
CA ASP A 55 7.92 21.75 13.83
C ASP A 55 6.45 22.22 13.88
N VAL A 56 5.63 21.55 13.06
CA VAL A 56 4.24 21.88 12.76
C VAL A 56 3.35 21.72 13.99
N ASP A 57 3.60 20.69 14.79
CA ASP A 57 2.80 20.41 16.00
C ASP A 57 3.37 21.02 17.29
N SER A 58 4.53 21.69 17.19
CA SER A 58 5.22 22.38 18.28
C SER A 58 5.69 21.43 19.39
N SER A 59 6.11 20.21 19.02
CA SER A 59 6.72 19.23 19.93
C SER A 59 8.10 19.68 20.43
N GLY A 60 8.74 20.60 19.71
CA GLY A 60 10.10 21.09 19.94
C GLY A 60 11.15 20.41 19.07
N TRP A 61 10.76 19.46 18.22
CA TRP A 61 11.63 18.75 17.28
C TRP A 61 10.91 18.55 15.96
N VAL A 62 11.65 18.53 14.85
CA VAL A 62 11.13 18.06 13.57
C VAL A 62 11.18 16.53 13.57
N ASP A 63 10.02 15.91 13.72
CA ASP A 63 9.87 14.47 13.90
C ASP A 63 8.92 13.85 12.85
N VAL A 64 8.59 12.56 13.02
CA VAL A 64 7.69 11.86 12.08
C VAL A 64 6.32 12.53 11.97
N ARG A 65 5.79 13.16 13.03
CA ARG A 65 4.46 13.80 13.00
C ARG A 65 4.42 15.03 12.13
N ASP A 66 5.52 15.79 12.09
CA ASP A 66 5.66 16.93 11.18
C ASP A 66 5.71 16.49 9.73
N LEU A 67 6.44 15.41 9.47
CA LEU A 67 6.48 14.79 8.15
C LEU A 67 5.07 14.36 7.71
N LEU A 68 4.34 13.63 8.57
CA LEU A 68 2.98 13.16 8.26
C LEU A 68 2.01 14.32 8.03
N ALA A 69 2.17 15.45 8.72
CA ALA A 69 1.35 16.64 8.49
C ALA A 69 1.58 17.29 7.12
N TYR A 70 2.80 17.17 6.58
CA TYR A 70 3.18 17.71 5.28
C TYR A 70 2.69 16.85 4.10
N MET A 71 2.79 15.53 4.23
CA MET A 71 2.63 14.59 3.12
C MET A 71 1.35 14.74 2.28
N PRO A 72 0.15 14.96 2.86
CA PRO A 72 -1.08 15.11 2.07
C PRO A 72 -1.07 16.31 1.12
N PHE A 73 -0.18 17.28 1.34
CA PHE A 73 -0.12 18.51 0.56
C PHE A 73 0.98 18.50 -0.51
N PHE A 74 1.76 17.42 -0.61
CA PHE A 74 2.81 17.34 -1.61
C PHE A 74 2.25 17.44 -3.04
N GLY A 75 2.89 18.24 -3.89
CA GLY A 75 2.49 18.47 -5.27
C GLY A 75 1.40 19.53 -5.45
N LEU A 76 0.82 20.06 -4.36
CA LEU A 76 -0.22 21.08 -4.42
C LEU A 76 0.38 22.49 -4.60
N GLY A 77 -0.41 23.36 -5.23
CA GLY A 77 -0.07 24.77 -5.43
C GLY A 77 -0.74 25.68 -4.41
N CYS A 78 -0.01 26.70 -3.97
CA CYS A 78 -0.41 27.75 -3.03
C CYS A 78 -0.90 29.03 -3.73
N TRP A 79 -1.50 28.88 -4.92
CA TRP A 79 -2.04 30.01 -5.69
C TRP A 79 -3.35 30.55 -5.12
N GLU A 80 -4.06 29.70 -4.39
CA GLU A 80 -5.23 30.02 -3.57
C GLU A 80 -4.97 29.55 -2.14
N PRO A 81 -5.65 30.10 -1.12
CA PRO A 81 -5.54 29.61 0.24
C PRO A 81 -5.86 28.12 0.32
N LEU A 82 -4.93 27.34 0.84
CA LEU A 82 -5.11 25.92 1.12
C LEU A 82 -5.56 25.77 2.57
N ASP A 83 -6.60 24.98 2.81
CA ASP A 83 -7.05 24.61 4.14
C ASP A 83 -6.50 23.23 4.52
N TRP A 84 -6.41 22.97 5.83
CA TRP A 84 -6.06 21.64 6.31
C TRP A 84 -7.14 20.63 5.93
N TYR A 85 -6.74 19.46 5.44
CA TYR A 85 -7.65 18.37 5.12
C TYR A 85 -8.44 17.91 6.34
N GLU A 86 -9.70 17.54 6.09
CA GLU A 86 -10.58 17.01 7.11
C GLU A 86 -10.15 15.59 7.50
N THR A 87 -10.31 15.25 8.78
CA THR A 87 -10.05 13.88 9.24
C THR A 87 -11.23 12.98 8.89
N THR A 88 -10.97 11.93 8.13
CA THR A 88 -11.90 10.88 7.74
C THR A 88 -11.71 9.63 8.60
N ASN A 89 -12.65 8.69 8.52
CA ASN A 89 -12.61 7.41 9.24
C ASN A 89 -13.32 6.33 8.42
N GLY A 90 -12.82 5.09 8.49
CA GLY A 90 -13.42 3.92 7.84
C GLY A 90 -12.99 3.73 6.38
N HIS A 91 -11.98 4.47 5.93
CA HIS A 91 -11.31 4.23 4.66
C HIS A 91 -10.22 3.16 4.79
N ILE A 92 -9.48 3.15 5.90
CA ILE A 92 -8.50 2.09 6.19
C ILE A 92 -9.24 0.96 6.91
N GLU A 93 -9.44 -0.18 6.24
CA GLU A 93 -10.24 -1.27 6.78
C GLU A 93 -9.39 -2.21 7.65
N GLU A 94 -8.32 -2.77 7.10
CA GLU A 94 -7.44 -3.71 7.78
C GLU A 94 -6.09 -3.92 7.07
N LEU A 95 -5.22 -4.72 7.70
CA LEU A 95 -3.98 -5.21 7.11
C LEU A 95 -4.19 -6.63 6.60
N VAL A 96 -3.75 -6.90 5.37
CA VAL A 96 -3.90 -8.20 4.70
C VAL A 96 -2.51 -8.80 4.53
N LEU A 97 -2.23 -9.92 5.22
CA LEU A 97 -0.94 -10.61 5.14
C LEU A 97 -1.10 -11.93 4.37
N THR A 98 -0.28 -12.13 3.36
CA THR A 98 -0.40 -13.29 2.46
C THR A 98 0.92 -14.06 2.40
N GLU A 99 0.84 -15.39 2.38
CA GLU A 99 1.97 -16.23 2.01
C GLU A 99 2.10 -16.21 0.48
N TRP A 100 3.14 -15.55 -0.01
CA TRP A 100 3.34 -15.31 -1.43
C TRP A 100 4.10 -16.46 -2.11
N GLU A 101 5.17 -16.94 -1.48
CA GLU A 101 5.97 -18.04 -2.03
C GLU A 101 6.65 -18.83 -0.90
N VAL A 102 6.58 -20.16 -0.99
CA VAL A 102 7.38 -21.07 -0.16
C VAL A 102 8.47 -21.68 -1.02
N HIS A 103 9.73 -21.35 -0.72
CA HIS A 103 10.87 -21.72 -1.56
C HIS A 103 11.25 -23.18 -1.35
N GLU A 104 10.77 -24.10 -2.18
CA GLU A 104 11.09 -25.53 -2.05
C GLU A 104 12.56 -25.87 -2.34
N THR A 105 13.25 -25.00 -3.08
CA THR A 105 14.65 -25.18 -3.50
C THR A 105 15.47 -23.93 -3.26
N GLU A 106 16.77 -24.09 -3.05
CA GLU A 106 17.69 -22.95 -2.96
C GLU A 106 17.71 -22.17 -4.28
N LEU A 107 17.55 -20.85 -4.17
CA LEU A 107 17.66 -19.93 -5.30
C LEU A 107 19.02 -19.21 -5.26
N VAL A 108 19.62 -19.05 -6.43
CA VAL A 108 20.87 -18.32 -6.58
C VAL A 108 20.61 -16.82 -6.49
N GLY A 109 21.41 -16.12 -5.68
CA GLY A 109 21.34 -14.67 -5.52
C GLY A 109 22.70 -14.03 -5.32
N PHE A 110 22.71 -12.75 -4.96
CA PHE A 110 23.91 -12.11 -4.38
C PHE A 110 24.29 -12.80 -3.06
N GLU A 111 23.27 -13.11 -2.28
CA GLU A 111 23.27 -14.16 -1.26
C GLU A 111 22.27 -15.22 -1.71
N ASN A 112 22.56 -16.51 -1.50
CA ASN A 112 21.60 -17.54 -1.89
C ASN A 112 20.42 -17.55 -0.92
N LEU A 113 19.21 -17.69 -1.46
CA LEU A 113 18.01 -17.89 -0.66
C LEU A 113 17.83 -19.40 -0.43
N PRO A 114 17.95 -19.91 0.81
CA PRO A 114 17.87 -21.34 1.08
C PRO A 114 16.46 -21.90 0.88
N ALA A 115 16.39 -23.20 0.60
CA ALA A 115 15.14 -23.93 0.60
C ALA A 115 14.48 -23.90 1.99
N GLY A 116 13.15 -23.81 2.03
CA GLY A 116 12.36 -23.66 3.24
C GLY A 116 12.12 -22.21 3.66
N SER A 117 12.70 -21.23 2.96
CA SER A 117 12.38 -19.81 3.18
C SER A 117 10.95 -19.51 2.76
N ILE A 118 10.30 -18.55 3.42
CA ILE A 118 8.93 -18.13 3.10
C ILE A 118 8.92 -16.64 2.79
N THR A 119 8.30 -16.25 1.68
CA THR A 119 8.05 -14.86 1.31
C THR A 119 6.60 -14.50 1.62
N TYR A 120 6.41 -13.45 2.40
CA TYR A 120 5.12 -12.85 2.69
C TYR A 120 4.96 -11.52 1.96
N ARG A 121 3.71 -11.15 1.67
CA ARG A 121 3.35 -9.79 1.22
C ARG A 121 2.30 -9.21 2.13
N LEU A 122 2.49 -7.93 2.46
CA LEU A 122 1.61 -7.17 3.32
C LEU A 122 0.93 -6.07 2.52
N TYR A 123 -0.38 -5.93 2.71
CA TYR A 123 -1.21 -4.92 2.07
C TYR A 123 -2.06 -4.17 3.09
N ALA A 124 -2.47 -2.95 2.76
CA ALA A 124 -3.59 -2.27 3.39
C ALA A 124 -4.84 -2.46 2.53
N ALA A 125 -5.94 -2.88 3.13
CA ALA A 125 -7.25 -2.86 2.49
C ALA A 125 -7.91 -1.50 2.70
N LEU A 126 -8.26 -0.84 1.59
CA LEU A 126 -8.93 0.45 1.57
C LEU A 126 -10.36 0.30 1.03
N SER A 127 -11.29 1.07 1.60
CA SER A 127 -12.71 0.96 1.25
C SER A 127 -13.08 1.67 -0.06
N HIS A 128 -12.17 2.50 -0.60
CA HIS A 128 -12.36 3.20 -1.86
C HIS A 128 -11.13 3.10 -2.79
N GLU A 129 -11.36 2.93 -4.09
CA GLU A 129 -10.30 2.73 -5.10
C GLU A 129 -9.39 3.96 -5.29
N ASP A 130 -9.93 5.15 -5.04
CA ASP A 130 -9.18 6.42 -5.10
C ASP A 130 -8.42 6.75 -3.80
N ASP A 131 -8.57 5.95 -2.73
CA ASP A 131 -7.80 6.15 -1.51
C ASP A 131 -6.34 5.76 -1.70
N GLN A 132 -5.45 6.46 -0.99
CA GLN A 132 -4.01 6.26 -1.12
C GLN A 132 -3.34 6.19 0.24
N VAL A 133 -2.53 5.16 0.47
CA VAL A 133 -1.62 5.12 1.61
C VAL A 133 -0.45 6.06 1.32
N LEU A 134 -0.29 7.05 2.17
CA LEU A 134 0.79 8.02 2.10
C LEU A 134 2.02 7.52 2.87
N ALA A 135 1.82 7.01 4.09
CA ALA A 135 2.90 6.58 4.96
C ALA A 135 2.55 5.36 5.81
N VAL A 136 3.58 4.60 6.15
CA VAL A 136 3.57 3.73 7.33
C VAL A 136 4.59 4.28 8.32
N PHE A 137 4.19 4.45 9.58
CA PHE A 137 4.99 5.20 10.55
C PHE A 137 4.95 4.60 11.96
N GLY A 138 5.91 5.00 12.79
CA GLY A 138 5.86 4.78 14.23
C GLY A 138 6.76 5.74 15.01
N ASP A 139 6.45 5.93 16.28
CA ASP A 139 7.21 6.74 17.24
C ASP A 139 7.02 6.24 18.68
N ASN A 140 7.45 7.01 19.67
CA ASN A 140 7.34 6.64 21.08
C ASN A 140 5.89 6.59 21.62
N ASP A 141 4.95 7.27 20.97
CA ASP A 141 3.55 7.31 21.38
C ASP A 141 2.75 6.20 20.70
N ASP A 142 2.97 6.01 19.39
CA ASP A 142 2.41 4.94 18.57
C ASP A 142 3.54 4.08 17.97
N PRO A 143 4.09 3.11 18.73
CA PRO A 143 5.23 2.32 18.28
C PRO A 143 4.86 1.36 17.15
N LEU A 144 5.74 1.29 16.16
CA LEU A 144 5.69 0.32 15.06
C LEU A 144 6.71 -0.79 15.31
N ASN A 145 6.29 -2.04 15.07
CA ASN A 145 7.19 -3.19 15.05
C ASN A 145 6.82 -4.19 13.95
N ILE A 146 7.83 -4.82 13.35
CA ILE A 146 7.71 -6.00 12.49
C ILE A 146 8.77 -6.99 12.93
N SER A 147 8.35 -8.17 13.34
CA SER A 147 9.19 -9.19 13.95
C SER A 147 9.02 -10.55 13.30
N SER A 148 10.06 -11.37 13.39
CA SER A 148 10.08 -12.73 12.86
C SER A 148 10.92 -13.64 13.76
N ASP A 149 10.65 -14.95 13.74
CA ASP A 149 11.49 -15.95 14.39
C ASP A 149 12.74 -16.34 13.57
N GLY A 150 12.86 -15.83 12.35
CA GLY A 150 13.99 -16.01 11.45
C GLY A 150 14.72 -14.70 11.15
N THR A 151 15.36 -14.63 9.99
CA THR A 151 16.07 -13.43 9.51
C THR A 151 15.48 -12.90 8.21
N PHE A 152 15.33 -11.58 8.11
CA PHE A 152 14.92 -10.93 6.86
C PHE A 152 16.00 -11.05 5.79
N TYR A 153 15.68 -11.77 4.72
CA TYR A 153 16.58 -11.93 3.59
C TYR A 153 16.72 -10.62 2.80
N GLY A 154 17.97 -10.20 2.58
CA GLY A 154 18.30 -9.06 1.72
C GLY A 154 17.93 -7.67 2.29
N PHE A 155 17.46 -7.55 3.53
CA PHE A 155 17.09 -6.24 4.08
C PHE A 155 18.33 -5.41 4.46
N GLY A 156 18.46 -4.20 3.92
CA GLY A 156 19.51 -3.23 4.27
C GLY A 156 20.96 -3.55 3.85
N GLY A 157 21.27 -4.76 3.35
CA GLY A 157 22.64 -5.18 2.98
C GLY A 157 23.27 -4.45 1.77
N ASP A 158 24.57 -4.70 1.50
CA ASP A 158 25.34 -4.06 0.40
C ASP A 158 24.69 -4.21 -1.01
N PHE A 159 23.97 -5.32 -1.21
CA PHE A 159 23.17 -5.62 -2.41
C PHE A 159 21.70 -5.89 -2.05
N GLY A 160 21.29 -5.45 -0.86
CA GLY A 160 19.96 -5.59 -0.31
C GLY A 160 19.03 -4.44 -0.70
N THR A 161 17.81 -4.52 -0.21
CA THR A 161 16.77 -3.51 -0.38
C THR A 161 16.31 -3.02 0.99
N VAL A 162 15.99 -1.73 1.10
CA VAL A 162 15.23 -1.20 2.25
C VAL A 162 13.83 -0.87 1.78
N VAL A 163 13.73 -0.07 0.72
CA VAL A 163 12.48 0.26 0.03
C VAL A 163 12.47 -0.34 -1.37
N VAL A 164 11.28 -0.47 -1.96
CA VAL A 164 11.09 -0.98 -3.33
C VAL A 164 11.89 -0.18 -4.37
N ASP A 165 12.13 1.12 -4.17
CA ASP A 165 13.00 1.93 -5.04
C ASP A 165 14.47 1.48 -5.08
N ASN A 166 14.94 0.71 -4.09
CA ASN A 166 16.27 0.10 -4.15
C ASN A 166 16.31 -1.13 -5.05
N PHE A 167 15.14 -1.72 -5.33
CA PHE A 167 15.03 -2.90 -6.17
C PHE A 167 15.31 -2.56 -7.64
N ASN A 168 16.03 -3.46 -8.33
CA ASN A 168 16.31 -3.31 -9.75
C ASN A 168 16.01 -4.62 -10.49
N PRO A 169 14.89 -4.68 -11.23
CA PRO A 169 14.45 -5.93 -11.87
C PRO A 169 15.46 -6.48 -12.89
N ALA A 170 16.41 -5.67 -13.38
CA ALA A 170 17.44 -6.12 -14.32
C ALA A 170 18.38 -7.20 -13.73
N PHE A 171 18.47 -7.34 -12.41
CA PHE A 171 19.30 -8.37 -11.78
C PHE A 171 18.62 -9.74 -11.68
N VAL A 172 17.28 -9.80 -11.68
CA VAL A 172 16.51 -11.03 -11.49
C VAL A 172 16.86 -12.15 -12.47
N PRO A 173 17.07 -11.91 -13.79
CA PRO A 173 17.43 -12.99 -14.72
C PRO A 173 18.76 -13.68 -14.39
N THR A 174 19.67 -13.00 -13.69
CA THR A 174 20.97 -13.55 -13.28
C THR A 174 20.94 -14.06 -11.84
N PHE A 175 20.15 -13.42 -10.98
CA PHE A 175 20.03 -13.69 -9.55
C PHE A 175 18.55 -13.85 -9.17
N PRO A 176 17.93 -15.01 -9.43
CA PRO A 176 16.50 -15.21 -9.18
C PRO A 176 16.08 -14.93 -7.74
N ALA A 177 16.94 -15.25 -6.75
CA ALA A 177 16.65 -14.99 -5.34
C ALA A 177 16.46 -13.50 -5.03
N TYR A 178 17.01 -12.59 -5.86
CA TYR A 178 16.88 -11.15 -5.65
C TYR A 178 15.43 -10.66 -5.73
N ALA A 179 14.56 -11.31 -6.51
CA ALA A 179 13.14 -10.98 -6.60
C ALA A 179 12.40 -11.11 -5.26
N TYR A 180 12.97 -11.90 -4.34
CA TYR A 180 12.42 -12.18 -3.03
C TYR A 180 13.16 -11.42 -1.92
N SER A 181 13.91 -10.37 -2.24
CA SER A 181 14.49 -9.49 -1.23
C SER A 181 13.39 -8.86 -0.36
N THR A 182 13.65 -8.71 0.94
CA THR A 182 12.76 -8.01 1.86
C THR A 182 12.80 -6.51 1.55
N MET A 183 11.64 -5.89 1.37
CA MET A 183 11.53 -4.47 1.03
C MET A 183 10.24 -3.86 1.55
N LEU A 184 10.33 -2.62 1.98
CA LEU A 184 9.22 -1.78 2.36
C LEU A 184 8.66 -1.08 1.12
N SER A 185 7.34 -0.90 1.09
CA SER A 185 6.67 -0.17 0.02
C SER A 185 5.49 0.62 0.56
N CYS A 186 5.03 1.58 -0.24
CA CYS A 186 3.81 2.31 0.02
C CYS A 186 3.16 2.59 -1.34
N GLY A 187 2.49 1.59 -1.90
CA GLY A 187 1.81 1.75 -3.18
C GLY A 187 2.67 1.53 -4.43
N ASP A 188 3.85 0.90 -4.32
CA ASP A 188 4.69 0.54 -5.46
C ASP A 188 5.10 -0.95 -5.43
N ILE A 189 5.06 -1.66 -6.57
CA ILE A 189 5.32 -3.11 -6.64
C ILE A 189 6.61 -3.41 -7.42
N PRO A 190 7.44 -4.36 -6.95
CA PRO A 190 8.77 -4.62 -7.54
C PRO A 190 8.71 -5.13 -8.99
N GLU A 191 7.59 -5.72 -9.43
CA GLU A 191 7.42 -6.23 -10.79
C GLU A 191 7.18 -5.15 -11.85
N VAL A 192 6.68 -3.98 -11.45
CA VAL A 192 6.26 -2.93 -12.37
C VAL A 192 7.13 -1.71 -12.19
N TYR A 193 7.97 -1.43 -13.18
CA TYR A 193 8.72 -0.17 -13.19
C TYR A 193 7.79 1.01 -13.49
N SER A 194 7.65 1.92 -12.53
CA SER A 194 7.00 3.21 -12.73
C SER A 194 8.01 4.34 -12.54
N ALA A 195 8.10 5.23 -13.53
CA ALA A 195 9.06 6.34 -13.48
C ALA A 195 8.61 7.51 -12.58
N ASN A 196 7.36 7.46 -12.10
CA ASN A 196 6.73 8.56 -11.35
C ASN A 196 6.39 8.17 -9.91
N THR A 197 6.61 6.93 -9.52
CA THR A 197 6.49 6.52 -8.12
C THR A 197 7.80 6.82 -7.40
N PHE A 198 7.71 7.03 -6.09
CA PHE A 198 8.86 7.19 -5.22
C PHE A 198 8.46 6.71 -3.83
N THR A 199 9.16 5.69 -3.35
CA THR A 199 9.12 5.21 -1.98
C THR A 199 10.37 5.68 -1.25
N GLY A 200 10.18 6.59 -0.29
CA GLY A 200 11.21 7.06 0.63
C GLY A 200 11.12 6.37 1.99
N HIS A 201 12.17 6.50 2.78
CA HIS A 201 12.14 6.18 4.20
C HIS A 201 12.95 7.23 4.98
N VAL A 202 12.57 7.44 6.24
CA VAL A 202 13.28 8.28 7.18
C VAL A 202 13.21 7.67 8.58
N SER A 203 14.29 7.80 9.33
CA SER A 203 14.35 7.53 10.76
C SER A 203 15.49 8.34 11.37
N ASN A 204 15.54 8.42 12.71
CA ASN A 204 16.68 9.01 13.44
C ASN A 204 18.03 8.33 13.06
N TRP A 205 17.97 7.10 12.56
CA TRP A 205 19.15 6.33 12.17
C TRP A 205 19.67 6.78 10.81
N GLN A 206 20.69 7.63 10.84
CA GLN A 206 21.52 7.94 9.67
C GLN A 206 22.02 6.65 8.98
N ALA A 207 21.44 6.35 7.82
CA ALA A 207 21.93 5.42 6.79
C ALA A 207 21.68 3.90 7.01
N PRO A 208 21.53 3.13 5.91
CA PRO A 208 20.45 2.14 5.69
C PRO A 208 20.68 0.72 6.24
N LEU A 209 21.64 0.50 7.15
CA LEU A 209 22.15 -0.85 7.47
C LEU A 209 21.73 -1.40 8.84
N ASN A 210 20.87 -0.67 9.52
CA ASN A 210 20.91 -0.65 10.97
C ASN A 210 19.45 -0.58 11.53
N GLU A 211 18.44 -0.55 10.65
CA GLU A 211 17.00 -0.46 11.01
C GLU A 211 16.46 -1.65 11.81
N LEU A 212 17.24 -2.74 11.90
CA LEU A 212 16.91 -3.86 12.76
C LEU A 212 17.40 -3.61 14.19
N ASN A 213 16.53 -3.89 15.16
CA ASN A 213 16.91 -3.92 16.56
C ASN A 213 17.92 -5.06 16.84
N THR A 214 18.35 -5.22 18.09
CA THR A 214 19.28 -6.31 18.47
C THR A 214 18.74 -7.72 18.26
N GLU A 215 17.42 -7.85 18.07
CA GLU A 215 16.69 -9.10 17.88
C GLU A 215 16.46 -9.40 16.39
N GLY A 216 16.71 -8.43 15.49
CA GLY A 216 16.49 -8.58 14.05
C GLY A 216 15.16 -8.02 13.56
N ASP A 217 14.45 -7.25 14.38
CA ASP A 217 13.12 -6.70 14.07
C ASP A 217 13.19 -5.27 13.56
N ILE A 218 12.28 -4.89 12.67
CA ILE A 218 12.09 -3.50 12.25
C ILE A 218 11.27 -2.79 13.32
N VAL A 219 11.81 -1.73 13.94
CA VAL A 219 11.15 -1.03 15.07
C VAL A 219 11.29 0.47 14.95
N PHE A 220 10.15 1.18 14.97
CA PHE A 220 10.10 2.64 15.17
C PHE A 220 9.32 2.95 16.44
N ALA A 221 10.06 3.24 17.51
CA ALA A 221 9.50 3.46 18.84
C ALA A 221 10.24 4.56 19.64
N ASP A 222 11.08 5.34 18.97
CA ASP A 222 11.81 6.45 19.58
C ASP A 222 11.06 7.77 19.42
N THR A 223 11.55 8.82 20.09
CA THR A 223 10.89 10.14 20.14
C THR A 223 10.88 10.87 18.81
N THR A 224 11.80 10.57 17.91
CA THR A 224 11.84 11.16 16.57
C THR A 224 10.93 10.37 15.63
N GLY A 225 10.81 9.07 15.86
CA GLY A 225 10.07 8.14 15.05
C GLY A 225 10.75 7.85 13.72
N GLY A 226 9.99 7.19 12.87
CA GLY A 226 10.38 6.86 11.52
C GLY A 226 9.17 6.50 10.67
N ALA A 227 9.34 6.62 9.36
CA ALA A 227 8.33 6.25 8.39
C ALA A 227 8.97 5.78 7.10
N TRP A 228 8.27 4.89 6.38
CA TRP A 228 8.42 4.78 4.94
C TRP A 228 7.15 5.30 4.27
N PHE A 229 7.33 5.89 3.10
CA PHE A 229 6.30 6.76 2.54
C PHE A 229 6.38 6.88 1.02
N ASN A 230 5.27 7.31 0.44
CA ASN A 230 5.14 7.68 -0.96
C ASN A 230 4.55 9.08 -1.09
N ALA A 231 4.80 9.70 -2.24
CA ALA A 231 4.30 11.00 -2.66
C ALA A 231 2.80 11.03 -3.10
N GLY A 232 1.97 10.07 -2.66
CA GLY A 232 0.57 9.95 -3.11
C GLY A 232 0.46 9.45 -4.56
N ILE A 233 1.41 8.66 -5.02
CA ILE A 233 1.37 8.04 -6.35
C ILE A 233 1.46 6.52 -6.16
N GLN A 234 0.33 5.85 -6.32
CA GLN A 234 0.27 4.39 -6.24
C GLN A 234 0.17 3.77 -7.63
N ILE A 235 0.69 2.55 -7.78
CA ILE A 235 0.58 1.79 -9.02
C ILE A 235 -0.86 1.28 -9.18
N PRO A 236 -1.57 1.62 -10.27
CA PRO A 236 -2.96 1.21 -10.47
C PRO A 236 -3.16 -0.31 -10.61
N GLN A 237 -2.10 -1.05 -10.93
CA GLN A 237 -2.12 -2.52 -11.01
C GLN A 237 -2.19 -3.20 -9.64
N GLN A 238 -2.18 -2.43 -8.55
CA GLN A 238 -2.55 -2.89 -7.23
C GLN A 238 -4.09 -2.93 -7.19
N SER A 239 -4.66 -4.05 -7.63
CA SER A 239 -6.09 -4.24 -7.84
C SER A 239 -6.90 -4.30 -6.53
N ASP A 240 -8.19 -3.98 -6.62
CA ASP A 240 -9.25 -4.29 -5.65
C ASP A 240 -9.11 -3.67 -4.25
N GLY A 241 -8.62 -2.43 -4.17
CA GLY A 241 -8.52 -1.70 -2.90
C GLY A 241 -7.37 -2.17 -2.00
N LEU A 242 -6.52 -3.07 -2.49
CA LEU A 242 -5.32 -3.50 -1.77
C LEU A 242 -4.12 -2.66 -2.18
N VAL A 243 -3.53 -1.94 -1.22
CA VAL A 243 -2.29 -1.18 -1.41
C VAL A 243 -1.12 -1.98 -0.86
N PHE A 244 -0.11 -2.24 -1.68
CA PHE A 244 1.07 -3.01 -1.28
C PHE A 244 1.97 -2.19 -0.33
N LEU A 245 2.22 -2.74 0.86
CA LEU A 245 3.03 -2.12 1.92
C LEU A 245 4.44 -2.73 2.06
N GLY A 246 4.68 -3.89 1.46
CA GLY A 246 6.00 -4.50 1.48
C GLY A 246 5.99 -6.02 1.29
N GLN A 247 7.19 -6.53 1.08
CA GLN A 247 7.49 -7.95 0.96
C GLN A 247 8.53 -8.35 2.00
N PHE A 248 8.30 -9.46 2.69
CA PHE A 248 9.14 -9.93 3.78
C PHE A 248 9.51 -11.39 3.55
N THR A 249 10.78 -11.66 3.31
CA THR A 249 11.26 -13.04 3.11
C THR A 249 12.03 -13.49 4.33
N ILE A 250 11.54 -14.54 4.97
CA ILE A 250 12.08 -15.09 6.20
C ILE A 250 12.95 -16.31 5.88
N VAL A 251 14.18 -16.29 6.39
CA VAL A 251 15.14 -17.40 6.34
C VAL A 251 15.27 -18.01 7.74
N ASP A 252 15.36 -19.34 7.81
CA ASP A 252 15.49 -20.11 9.05
C ASP A 252 14.37 -19.85 10.10
N GLY A 253 13.21 -19.40 9.63
CA GLY A 253 12.02 -19.12 10.43
C GLY A 253 10.76 -19.20 9.56
N SER A 254 9.60 -19.02 10.17
CA SER A 254 8.31 -19.07 9.50
C SER A 254 7.26 -18.11 10.07
N THR A 255 7.58 -17.38 11.14
CA THR A 255 6.62 -16.44 11.72
C THR A 255 6.91 -15.03 11.24
N LEU A 256 5.85 -14.27 10.99
CA LEU A 256 5.92 -12.84 10.74
C LEU A 256 4.74 -12.19 11.43
N GLU A 257 5.00 -11.27 12.35
CA GLU A 257 3.97 -10.54 13.06
C GLU A 257 4.41 -9.12 13.36
N GLY A 258 3.44 -8.23 13.54
CA GLY A 258 3.77 -6.83 13.79
C GLY A 258 2.59 -5.97 14.16
N THR A 259 2.93 -4.73 14.49
CA THR A 259 2.00 -3.62 14.68
C THR A 259 2.46 -2.44 13.85
N LEU A 260 1.59 -1.89 13.00
CA LEU A 260 1.87 -0.75 12.13
C LEU A 260 0.87 0.39 12.38
N ASN A 261 1.26 1.59 11.96
CA ASN A 261 0.37 2.74 11.85
C ASN A 261 0.42 3.28 10.42
N LEU A 262 -0.73 3.69 9.89
CA LEU A 262 -0.89 4.16 8.51
C LEU A 262 -1.43 5.59 8.48
N LEU A 263 -0.95 6.37 7.52
CA LEU A 263 -1.57 7.61 7.08
C LEU A 263 -2.08 7.39 5.65
N ALA A 264 -3.36 7.64 5.42
CA ALA A 264 -3.96 7.61 4.09
C ALA A 264 -4.57 8.97 3.71
N GLN A 265 -4.49 9.30 2.42
CA GLN A 265 -5.31 10.32 1.78
C GLN A 265 -6.58 9.63 1.28
N THR A 266 -7.73 10.21 1.63
CA THR A 266 -9.03 9.56 1.40
C THR A 266 -9.88 10.37 0.45
N ALA A 267 -10.50 9.71 -0.51
CA ALA A 267 -11.46 10.32 -1.41
C ALA A 267 -12.77 10.64 -0.68
N MET A 268 -13.31 11.84 -0.89
CA MET A 268 -14.59 12.28 -0.31
C MET A 268 -15.56 12.70 -1.42
N GLU A 269 -16.86 12.81 -1.11
CA GLU A 269 -17.86 13.33 -2.08
C GLU A 269 -17.47 14.71 -2.63
N GLU A 270 -16.86 15.55 -1.79
CA GLU A 270 -16.32 16.86 -2.16
C GLU A 270 -14.89 16.99 -1.61
N GLY A 271 -13.91 16.81 -2.48
CA GLY A 271 -12.49 16.99 -2.15
C GLY A 271 -11.83 15.75 -1.57
N GLU A 272 -10.84 15.98 -0.71
CA GLU A 272 -9.98 14.95 -0.13
C GLU A 272 -9.88 15.14 1.37
N GLY A 273 -9.67 14.03 2.07
CA GLY A 273 -9.47 13.97 3.51
C GLY A 273 -8.21 13.19 3.86
N VAL A 274 -7.98 13.04 5.16
CA VAL A 274 -6.90 12.20 5.69
C VAL A 274 -7.41 11.29 6.79
N GLU A 275 -6.97 10.04 6.77
CA GLU A 275 -7.23 9.08 7.82
C GLU A 275 -5.92 8.59 8.41
N THR A 276 -5.88 8.45 9.73
CA THR A 276 -4.76 7.85 10.45
C THR A 276 -5.26 6.64 11.22
N ALA A 277 -4.71 5.46 10.89
CA ALA A 277 -4.96 4.24 11.63
C ALA A 277 -3.73 3.89 12.47
N VAL A 278 -3.92 3.67 13.77
CA VAL A 278 -2.83 3.37 14.71
C VAL A 278 -3.06 2.01 15.37
N GLY A 279 -1.97 1.29 15.64
CA GLY A 279 -2.01 0.01 16.32
C GLY A 279 -2.63 -1.13 15.51
N MET A 280 -2.55 -1.07 14.18
CA MET A 280 -3.03 -2.14 13.31
C MET A 280 -2.10 -3.35 13.42
N THR A 281 -2.65 -4.55 13.57
CA THR A 281 -1.86 -5.76 13.79
C THR A 281 -2.00 -6.74 12.64
N PHE A 282 -0.95 -7.51 12.37
CA PHE A 282 -0.96 -8.62 11.43
C PHE A 282 -0.11 -9.78 11.98
N SER A 283 -0.41 -11.01 11.56
CA SER A 283 0.33 -12.21 11.99
C SER A 283 0.22 -13.32 10.97
N SER A 284 1.32 -14.05 10.76
CA SER A 284 1.37 -15.26 9.93
C SER A 284 0.55 -16.43 10.48
N ASP A 285 -0.01 -16.32 11.69
CA ASP A 285 -0.99 -17.27 12.22
C ASP A 285 -2.39 -17.09 11.59
N ASP A 286 -2.67 -15.94 10.97
CA ASP A 286 -3.93 -15.59 10.32
C ASP A 286 -3.65 -15.02 8.93
N LEU A 287 -3.36 -15.91 7.98
CA LEU A 287 -3.00 -15.55 6.61
C LEU A 287 -4.23 -15.43 5.73
N ASP A 288 -4.21 -14.39 4.92
CA ASP A 288 -5.16 -14.16 3.85
C ASP A 288 -4.74 -14.85 2.57
N VAL A 289 -5.75 -15.23 1.79
CA VAL A 289 -5.58 -15.86 0.50
C VAL A 289 -6.17 -14.92 -0.54
N LEU A 290 -5.33 -14.48 -1.47
CA LEU A 290 -5.74 -13.64 -2.58
C LEU A 290 -6.26 -14.51 -3.73
N GLY A 291 -7.29 -14.03 -4.42
CA GLY A 291 -7.73 -14.60 -5.69
C GLY A 291 -9.19 -14.30 -6.01
N CYS A 292 -9.69 -14.90 -7.08
CA CYS A 292 -11.08 -14.71 -7.47
C CYS A 292 -12.04 -15.35 -6.44
N THR A 293 -12.92 -14.55 -5.84
CA THR A 293 -13.93 -15.00 -4.87
C THR A 293 -15.28 -15.33 -5.51
N ASP A 294 -15.43 -15.14 -6.82
CA ASP A 294 -16.69 -15.42 -7.52
C ASP A 294 -16.80 -16.91 -7.90
N PRO A 295 -17.77 -17.67 -7.35
CA PRO A 295 -17.97 -19.08 -7.66
C PRO A 295 -18.37 -19.38 -9.12
N GLU A 296 -18.78 -18.38 -9.89
CA GLU A 296 -19.11 -18.53 -11.32
C GLU A 296 -17.87 -18.39 -12.21
N ALA A 297 -16.75 -17.90 -11.68
CA ALA A 297 -15.50 -17.77 -12.41
C ALA A 297 -14.75 -19.11 -12.53
N SER A 298 -14.03 -19.27 -13.64
CA SER A 298 -13.21 -20.46 -13.92
C SER A 298 -11.97 -20.56 -13.05
N ASN A 299 -11.44 -19.43 -12.57
CA ASN A 299 -10.33 -19.32 -11.63
C ASN A 299 -10.79 -19.09 -10.18
N PHE A 300 -12.06 -19.41 -9.86
CA PHE A 300 -12.58 -19.32 -8.49
C PHE A 300 -11.70 -20.08 -7.48
N ASN A 301 -11.30 -19.39 -6.43
CA ASN A 301 -10.60 -19.97 -5.30
C ASN A 301 -11.50 -19.91 -4.06
N SER A 302 -12.01 -21.06 -3.63
CA SER A 302 -12.88 -21.13 -2.44
C SER A 302 -12.17 -20.86 -1.12
N LEU A 303 -10.84 -20.77 -1.13
CA LEU A 303 -10.04 -20.34 0.02
C LEU A 303 -9.74 -18.84 -0.01
N ALA A 304 -9.98 -18.13 -1.12
CA ALA A 304 -9.70 -16.70 -1.21
C ALA A 304 -10.55 -15.91 -0.21
N THR A 305 -9.88 -15.12 0.62
CA THR A 305 -10.48 -14.19 1.58
C THR A 305 -10.64 -12.79 0.99
N TYR A 306 -9.80 -12.42 0.01
CA TYR A 306 -9.87 -11.16 -0.73
C TYR A 306 -9.91 -11.38 -2.24
N MET A 307 -10.74 -10.58 -2.91
CA MET A 307 -10.67 -10.39 -4.36
C MET A 307 -9.30 -9.83 -4.72
N PHE A 308 -8.64 -10.46 -5.68
CA PHE A 308 -7.39 -9.97 -6.21
C PHE A 308 -7.17 -10.50 -7.63
N GLY A 309 -6.83 -9.59 -8.53
CA GLY A 309 -6.73 -9.86 -9.96
C GLY A 309 -8.10 -10.13 -10.60
N THR A 310 -8.09 -10.43 -11.90
CA THR A 310 -9.34 -10.60 -12.66
C THR A 310 -9.94 -11.99 -12.45
N CYS A 311 -11.26 -12.05 -12.18
CA CYS A 311 -12.04 -13.28 -12.29
C CYS A 311 -12.26 -13.64 -13.76
N ILE A 312 -11.89 -14.85 -14.16
CA ILE A 312 -11.95 -15.29 -15.56
C ILE A 312 -13.28 -15.97 -15.81
N TYR A 313 -14.12 -15.38 -16.65
CA TYR A 313 -15.42 -15.93 -17.01
C TYR A 313 -15.42 -16.53 -18.41
N ALA A 314 -16.21 -17.60 -18.60
CA ALA A 314 -16.42 -18.12 -19.93
C ALA A 314 -17.14 -17.06 -20.78
N GLY A 315 -16.52 -16.64 -21.88
CA GLY A 315 -17.07 -15.60 -22.75
C GLY A 315 -16.60 -14.18 -22.43
N ASP A 316 -15.87 -13.95 -21.35
CA ASP A 316 -15.04 -12.75 -21.20
C ASP A 316 -13.75 -12.97 -22.01
N TYR A 317 -13.72 -12.44 -23.23
CA TYR A 317 -12.66 -12.68 -24.20
C TYR A 317 -11.61 -11.58 -24.22
N ASP A 318 -11.92 -10.39 -23.69
CA ASP A 318 -10.91 -9.34 -23.48
C ASP A 318 -10.31 -9.33 -22.06
N GLU A 319 -10.78 -10.23 -21.20
CA GLU A 319 -10.27 -10.51 -19.86
C GLU A 319 -10.36 -9.27 -18.94
N ASP A 320 -11.40 -8.44 -19.12
CA ASP A 320 -11.65 -7.25 -18.30
C ASP A 320 -12.52 -7.54 -17.05
N GLY A 321 -13.00 -8.78 -16.91
CA GLY A 321 -13.83 -9.25 -15.81
C GLY A 321 -15.33 -9.03 -16.01
N VAL A 322 -15.78 -8.47 -17.14
CA VAL A 322 -17.19 -8.22 -17.43
C VAL A 322 -17.58 -8.64 -18.86
N ILE A 323 -18.64 -9.42 -19.01
CA ILE A 323 -19.11 -9.86 -20.34
C ILE A 323 -19.90 -8.73 -21.02
N THR A 324 -19.25 -7.96 -21.89
CA THR A 324 -19.80 -6.78 -22.58
C THR A 324 -19.73 -6.88 -24.11
N VAL A 325 -20.09 -5.79 -24.79
CA VAL A 325 -20.02 -5.74 -26.27
C VAL A 325 -18.59 -5.84 -26.77
N SER A 326 -17.60 -5.48 -25.96
CA SER A 326 -16.17 -5.59 -26.30
C SER A 326 -15.77 -7.05 -26.53
N ASP A 327 -16.18 -7.96 -25.65
CA ASP A 327 -15.99 -9.41 -25.81
C ASP A 327 -16.64 -9.98 -27.06
N LEU A 328 -17.83 -9.49 -27.42
CA LEU A 328 -18.48 -9.91 -28.67
C LEU A 328 -17.62 -9.52 -29.87
N LEU A 329 -16.99 -8.35 -29.84
CA LEU A 329 -16.10 -7.92 -30.92
C LEU A 329 -14.87 -8.82 -31.00
N GLU A 330 -14.32 -9.21 -29.85
CA GLU A 330 -13.20 -10.14 -29.78
C GLU A 330 -13.60 -11.54 -30.29
N LEU A 331 -14.74 -12.09 -29.84
CA LEU A 331 -15.31 -13.34 -30.35
C LEU A 331 -15.53 -13.31 -31.87
N LEU A 332 -16.06 -12.20 -32.40
CA LEU A 332 -16.29 -12.03 -33.82
C LEU A 332 -14.99 -12.02 -34.63
N SER A 333 -13.86 -11.65 -34.03
CA SER A 333 -12.55 -11.73 -34.67
C SER A 333 -12.13 -13.19 -34.97
N PHE A 334 -12.60 -14.14 -34.16
CA PHE A 334 -12.38 -15.57 -34.32
C PHE A 334 -13.45 -16.28 -35.17
N PHE A 335 -14.42 -15.55 -35.72
CA PHE A 335 -15.50 -16.15 -36.49
C PHE A 335 -14.99 -16.93 -37.71
N GLY A 336 -15.35 -18.21 -37.78
CA GLY A 336 -14.88 -19.14 -38.81
C GLY A 336 -13.51 -19.76 -38.51
N CYS A 337 -12.94 -19.56 -37.32
CA CYS A 337 -11.76 -20.31 -36.88
C CYS A 337 -12.07 -21.80 -36.74
N GLU A 338 -11.18 -22.63 -37.27
CA GLU A 338 -11.14 -24.08 -37.02
C GLU A 338 -10.03 -24.32 -35.98
N ALA A 339 -10.34 -25.00 -34.86
CA ALA A 339 -9.44 -25.23 -33.72
C ALA A 339 -9.13 -24.02 -32.81
N CYS A 340 -10.15 -23.20 -32.52
CA CYS A 340 -10.15 -22.22 -31.44
C CYS A 340 -11.01 -22.73 -30.28
N PRO A 341 -10.48 -23.57 -29.37
CA PRO A 341 -11.28 -24.27 -28.35
C PRO A 341 -11.90 -23.33 -27.32
N ASP A 342 -11.27 -22.18 -27.04
CA ASP A 342 -11.74 -21.24 -26.03
C ASP A 342 -12.96 -20.45 -26.52
N GLN A 343 -13.08 -20.25 -27.84
CA GLN A 343 -14.18 -19.54 -28.50
C GLN A 343 -15.26 -20.49 -29.07
N ASP A 344 -15.01 -21.80 -29.07
CA ASP A 344 -15.94 -22.86 -29.49
C ASP A 344 -16.82 -23.29 -28.31
N LEU A 345 -17.75 -22.41 -27.93
CA LEU A 345 -18.66 -22.62 -26.80
C LEU A 345 -19.62 -23.80 -27.01
N THR A 346 -19.81 -24.26 -28.26
CA THR A 346 -20.64 -25.43 -28.57
C THR A 346 -19.86 -26.74 -28.61
N GLY A 347 -18.53 -26.69 -28.66
CA GLY A 347 -17.62 -27.84 -28.72
C GLY A 347 -17.68 -28.59 -30.05
N ASP A 348 -18.05 -27.92 -31.15
CA ASP A 348 -18.22 -28.53 -32.47
C ASP A 348 -16.95 -28.52 -33.34
N GLY A 349 -15.90 -27.88 -32.85
CA GLY A 349 -14.59 -27.71 -33.45
C GLY A 349 -14.41 -26.40 -34.22
N ASN A 350 -15.45 -25.58 -34.37
CA ASN A 350 -15.43 -24.34 -35.14
C ASN A 350 -16.15 -23.21 -34.43
N VAL A 351 -15.67 -21.98 -34.61
CA VAL A 351 -16.36 -20.78 -34.10
C VAL A 351 -17.39 -20.32 -35.13
N THR A 352 -18.68 -20.45 -34.81
CA THR A 352 -19.80 -20.16 -35.72
C THR A 352 -20.86 -19.27 -35.08
N VAL A 353 -21.97 -19.06 -35.80
CA VAL A 353 -23.14 -18.32 -35.26
C VAL A 353 -23.71 -19.03 -34.03
N GLN A 354 -23.57 -20.35 -33.90
CA GLN A 354 -24.09 -21.06 -32.75
C GLN A 354 -23.34 -20.69 -31.47
N ASP A 355 -22.02 -20.53 -31.55
CA ASP A 355 -21.17 -20.10 -30.43
C ASP A 355 -21.52 -18.67 -30.01
N ILE A 356 -21.75 -17.77 -30.98
CA ILE A 356 -22.25 -16.41 -30.69
C ILE A 356 -23.61 -16.46 -29.99
N LEU A 357 -24.51 -17.36 -30.39
CA LEU A 357 -25.82 -17.49 -29.73
C LEU A 357 -25.73 -18.05 -28.32
N VAL A 358 -24.78 -18.95 -28.05
CA VAL A 358 -24.47 -19.44 -26.69
C VAL A 358 -23.90 -18.30 -25.86
N TRP A 359 -22.94 -17.55 -26.41
CA TRP A 359 -22.32 -16.40 -25.78
C TRP A 359 -23.35 -15.30 -25.43
N LEU A 360 -24.28 -15.00 -26.34
CA LEU A 360 -25.37 -14.06 -26.08
C LEU A 360 -26.32 -14.52 -24.96
N GLY A 361 -26.27 -15.80 -24.57
CA GLY A 361 -26.95 -16.33 -23.39
C GLY A 361 -26.20 -16.09 -22.07
N LEU A 362 -24.90 -15.79 -22.14
CA LEU A 362 -24.04 -15.35 -21.04
C LEU A 362 -24.07 -13.82 -20.87
N PHE A 363 -24.50 -13.11 -21.92
CA PHE A 363 -24.67 -11.66 -21.93
C PHE A 363 -25.76 -11.20 -20.94
N GLY A 364 -25.35 -10.48 -19.90
CA GLY A 364 -26.23 -9.98 -18.84
C GLY A 364 -25.61 -8.84 -18.07
#